data_AF-G9NS64-F1
#
_entry.id   AF-G9NS64-F1
#
_cell.length_a   1.000
_cell.length_b   1.000
_cell.length_c   1.000
_cell.angle_alpha   90.00
_cell.angle_beta   90.00
_cell.angle_gamma   90.00
#
_symmetry.space_group_name_H-M   'P 1'
#
loop_
_entity.id
_entity.type
_entity.pdbx_description
1 polymer ?
#
loop_
_entity_poly.entity_id
_entity_poly.type
_entity_poly.pdbx_seq_one_letter_code
_entity_poly.pdbx_strand_id
1 'polypeptide(L)'
;MLEILKDEATTSRGTVNVLPCCVHHTGSIEPSSAYWSPNETRTAYIRGRKLQGKTASLPANYRGVVLLRKDDEPTIAEQPDVMIVGEDGEDESAPRVGTMHTVTEFDKMVVWSHDALADASSDPYLRGVEEWLQVADSIHSYSTEDGQNTK
;
A
#
# COMPACT_ATOMS: atom_id res chain seq x y z
N MET A 1 -13.00 8.71 -12.20
CA MET A 1 -12.92 7.52 -11.33
C MET A 1 -11.46 7.09 -11.32
N LEU A 2 -10.88 6.74 -10.16
CA LEU A 2 -9.48 6.26 -10.11
C LEU A 2 -9.44 4.84 -10.64
N GLU A 3 -8.68 4.62 -11.71
CA GLU A 3 -8.52 3.31 -12.31
C GLU A 3 -7.18 2.69 -11.91
N ILE A 4 -7.22 1.42 -11.50
CA ILE A 4 -6.04 0.63 -11.15
C ILE A 4 -5.83 -0.41 -12.23
N LEU A 5 -4.76 -0.26 -13.00
CA LEU A 5 -4.34 -1.20 -14.02
C LEU A 5 -3.30 -2.17 -13.46
N LYS A 6 -3.37 -3.42 -13.89
CA LYS A 6 -2.36 -4.44 -13.59
C LYS A 6 -1.58 -4.72 -14.86
N ASP A 7 -0.29 -4.38 -14.85
CA ASP A 7 0.60 -4.74 -15.94
C ASP A 7 0.87 -6.27 -15.86
N GLU A 8 0.64 -6.99 -16.96
CA GLU A 8 0.75 -8.46 -17.09
C GLU A 8 2.10 -9.04 -16.58
N ALA A 9 3.15 -8.22 -16.53
CA ALA A 9 4.50 -8.62 -16.14
C ALA A 9 4.72 -8.82 -14.62
N THR A 10 3.76 -8.43 -13.77
CA THR A 10 3.96 -8.43 -12.30
C THR A 10 3.65 -9.80 -11.67
N THR A 11 4.55 -10.77 -11.90
CA THR A 11 4.37 -12.14 -11.37
C THR A 11 5.00 -12.35 -9.98
N SER A 12 6.02 -11.58 -9.60
CA SER A 12 6.72 -11.77 -8.31
C SER A 12 6.10 -10.93 -7.19
N ARG A 13 5.77 -11.57 -6.06
CA ARG A 13 5.37 -10.87 -4.83
C ARG A 13 6.55 -10.11 -4.25
N GLY A 14 6.34 -8.82 -3.99
CA GLY A 14 7.32 -7.95 -3.35
C GLY A 14 7.40 -8.18 -1.86
N THR A 15 8.55 -7.86 -1.27
CA THR A 15 8.70 -7.80 0.20
C THR A 15 8.71 -6.35 0.64
N VAL A 16 7.69 -5.94 1.41
CA VAL A 16 7.57 -4.58 1.93
C VAL A 16 8.28 -4.47 3.29
N ASN A 17 9.14 -3.46 3.43
CA ASN A 17 9.91 -3.19 4.65
C ASN A 17 9.58 -1.78 5.15
N VAL A 18 9.02 -1.67 6.35
CA VAL A 18 8.73 -0.40 7.03
C VAL A 18 9.88 -0.10 7.99
N LEU A 19 10.67 0.93 7.69
CA LEU A 19 11.87 1.28 8.45
C LEU A 19 11.56 2.32 9.54
N PRO A 20 12.25 2.28 10.71
CA PRO A 20 12.07 3.24 11.79
C PRO A 20 12.91 4.50 11.55
N CYS A 21 12.91 4.99 10.31
CA CYS A 21 13.60 6.20 9.88
C CYS A 21 13.00 6.75 8.58
N CYS A 22 13.21 8.04 8.33
CA CYS A 22 12.86 8.67 7.06
C CYS A 22 14.06 8.65 6.11
N VAL A 23 13.84 8.13 4.90
CA VAL A 23 14.81 8.18 3.80
C VAL A 23 14.34 9.24 2.81
N HIS A 24 15.09 10.34 2.66
CA HIS A 24 14.71 11.44 1.77
C HIS A 24 14.80 11.10 0.28
N HIS A 25 15.55 10.05 -0.08
CA HIS A 25 15.66 9.61 -1.45
C HIS A 25 14.48 8.70 -1.82
N THR A 26 13.74 9.09 -2.86
CA THR A 26 12.71 8.27 -3.49
C THR A 26 13.22 7.81 -4.84
N GLY A 27 13.46 6.51 -5.00
CA GLY A 27 14.01 5.95 -6.23
C GLY A 27 14.55 4.53 -6.05
N SER A 28 15.00 3.94 -7.15
CA SER A 28 15.66 2.63 -7.13
C SER A 28 17.04 2.73 -6.47
N ILE A 29 17.33 1.78 -5.59
CA ILE A 29 18.61 1.66 -4.87
C ILE A 29 19.30 0.35 -5.28
N GLU A 30 19.70 0.22 -6.54
CA GLU A 30 20.42 -0.97 -7.02
C GLU A 30 21.95 -0.82 -6.92
N PRO A 31 22.67 -1.86 -6.44
CA PRO A 31 22.16 -3.12 -5.87
C PRO A 31 21.85 -2.99 -4.37
N SER A 32 20.61 -3.26 -3.98
CA SER A 32 20.17 -3.17 -2.57
C SER A 32 20.67 -4.33 -1.72
N SER A 33 20.88 -5.50 -2.32
CA SER A 33 21.29 -6.74 -1.64
C SER A 33 22.64 -6.64 -0.92
N ALA A 34 23.53 -5.76 -1.39
CA ALA A 34 24.84 -5.52 -0.77
C ALA A 34 24.73 -4.78 0.58
N TYR A 35 23.66 -4.00 0.77
CA TYR A 35 23.47 -3.13 1.94
C TYR A 35 22.28 -3.51 2.80
N TRP A 36 21.33 -4.26 2.24
CA TRP A 36 20.09 -4.65 2.87
C TRP A 36 19.81 -6.12 2.56
N SER A 37 20.22 -6.99 3.49
CA SER A 37 19.97 -8.43 3.47
C SER A 37 19.45 -8.90 4.83
N PRO A 38 18.15 -8.68 5.12
CA PRO A 38 17.49 -9.25 6.28
C PRO A 38 17.77 -10.75 6.37
N ASN A 39 18.43 -11.19 7.44
CA ASN A 39 18.72 -12.60 7.67
C ASN A 39 17.48 -13.36 8.19
N GLU A 40 17.58 -14.68 8.32
CA GLU A 40 16.49 -15.52 8.85
C GLU A 40 16.07 -15.13 10.27
N THR A 41 17.01 -14.61 11.06
CA THR A 41 16.76 -14.05 12.40
C THR A 41 16.15 -12.64 12.40
N ARG A 42 15.74 -12.15 11.21
CA ARG A 42 15.13 -10.83 10.97
C ARG A 42 15.88 -9.68 11.66
N THR A 43 17.20 -9.78 11.65
CA THR A 43 18.11 -8.74 12.10
C THR A 43 18.76 -8.13 10.87
N ALA A 44 18.78 -6.81 10.80
CA ALA A 44 19.45 -6.06 9.73
C ALA A 44 20.12 -4.83 10.32
N TYR A 45 21.02 -4.22 9.56
CA TYR A 45 21.71 -3.00 9.98
C TYR A 45 21.55 -1.91 8.93
N ILE A 46 21.12 -0.72 9.36
CA ILE A 46 21.08 0.47 8.50
C ILE A 46 21.96 1.54 9.15
N ARG A 47 22.96 2.02 8.40
CA ARG A 47 23.91 3.05 8.86
C ARG A 47 24.53 2.74 10.24
N GLY A 48 24.87 1.46 10.46
CA GLY A 48 25.46 0.98 11.71
C GLY A 48 24.48 0.77 12.88
N ARG A 49 23.18 1.01 12.70
CA ARG A 49 22.16 0.77 13.73
C ARG A 49 21.53 -0.60 13.54
N LYS A 50 21.44 -1.37 14.62
CA LYS A 50 20.80 -2.69 14.64
C LYS A 50 19.28 -2.51 14.59
N LEU A 51 18.64 -3.23 13.67
CA LEU A 51 17.20 -3.29 13.53
C LEU A 51 16.71 -4.71 13.82
N GLN A 52 15.53 -4.80 14.42
CA GLN A 52 14.79 -6.06 14.62
C GLN A 52 13.48 -5.97 13.83
N GLY A 53 13.24 -6.96 12.98
CA GLY A 53 12.07 -7.02 12.12
C GLY A 53 10.99 -7.96 12.66
N LYS A 54 9.76 -7.46 12.83
CA LYS A 54 8.58 -8.29 13.02
C LYS A 54 7.79 -8.38 11.71
N THR A 55 7.43 -9.60 11.31
CA THR A 55 6.58 -9.81 10.14
C THR A 55 5.11 -9.73 10.54
N ALA A 56 4.35 -8.87 9.88
CA ALA A 56 2.90 -8.85 9.92
C ALA A 56 2.36 -9.43 8.61
N SER A 57 1.59 -10.51 8.72
CA SER A 57 0.89 -11.11 7.58
C SER A 57 -0.47 -10.44 7.44
N LEU A 58 -0.87 -10.13 6.22
CA LEU A 58 -2.20 -9.62 5.94
C LEU A 58 -3.24 -10.73 6.21
N PRO A 59 -4.46 -10.39 6.66
CA PRO A 59 -5.53 -11.39 6.79
C PRO A 59 -5.90 -12.01 5.44
N ALA A 60 -6.46 -13.22 5.44
CA ALA A 60 -6.62 -14.05 4.23
C ALA A 60 -7.46 -13.41 3.11
N ASN A 61 -8.40 -12.53 3.45
CA ASN A 61 -9.25 -11.78 2.52
C ASN A 61 -8.61 -10.45 2.04
N TYR A 62 -7.39 -10.15 2.47
CA TYR A 62 -6.68 -8.93 2.08
C TYR A 62 -5.49 -9.23 1.17
N ARG A 63 -5.17 -8.25 0.33
CA ARG A 63 -3.99 -8.23 -0.50
C ARG A 63 -3.37 -6.85 -0.49
N GLY A 64 -2.05 -6.80 -0.28
CA GLY A 64 -1.27 -5.58 -0.40
C GLY A 64 -0.89 -5.32 -1.85
N VAL A 65 -0.96 -4.05 -2.28
CA VAL A 65 -0.59 -3.63 -3.63
C VAL A 65 0.25 -2.36 -3.55
N VAL A 66 1.37 -2.33 -4.26
CA VAL A 66 2.18 -1.12 -4.46
C VAL A 66 1.78 -0.52 -5.81
N LEU A 67 1.26 0.70 -5.77
CA LEU A 67 0.81 1.43 -6.95
C LEU A 67 1.82 2.52 -7.31
N LEU A 68 2.07 2.68 -8.60
CA LEU A 68 2.80 3.81 -9.15
C LEU A 68 1.86 4.58 -10.07
N ARG A 69 1.75 5.88 -9.83
CA ARG A 69 1.13 6.77 -10.80
C ARG A 69 2.08 6.86 -11.99
N LYS A 70 1.61 6.42 -13.16
CA LYS A 70 2.27 6.85 -14.40
C LYS A 70 1.72 8.23 -14.68
N ASP A 71 2.60 9.21 -14.86
CA ASP A 71 2.19 10.45 -15.48
C ASP A 71 1.80 10.06 -16.90
N ASP A 72 0.50 9.91 -17.15
CA ASP A 72 -0.02 9.87 -18.49
C ASP A 72 0.52 11.15 -19.15
N GLU A 73 1.48 11.02 -20.09
CA GLU A 73 1.77 12.11 -21.02
C GLU A 73 0.41 12.60 -21.51
N PRO A 74 0.16 13.92 -21.59
CA PRO A 74 -1.12 14.43 -22.04
C PRO A 74 -1.36 13.92 -23.45
N THR A 75 -2.09 12.82 -23.58
CA THR A 75 -2.54 12.31 -24.87
C THR A 75 -3.46 13.41 -25.38
N ILE A 76 -3.02 14.13 -26.42
CA ILE A 76 -3.70 15.26 -27.05
C ILE A 76 -5.05 14.84 -27.69
N ALA A 77 -5.53 13.61 -27.48
CA ALA A 77 -6.70 13.07 -28.14
C ALA A 77 -7.76 12.64 -27.13
N GLU A 78 -8.90 13.34 -27.22
CA GLU A 78 -10.26 12.86 -26.94
C GLU A 78 -10.83 13.01 -25.51
N GLN A 79 -11.25 14.24 -25.16
CA GLN A 79 -12.67 14.58 -24.97
C GLN A 79 -12.83 16.10 -24.70
N PRO A 80 -13.96 16.72 -25.09
CA PRO A 80 -14.16 18.17 -24.92
C PRO A 80 -14.26 18.52 -23.43
N ASP A 81 -13.60 19.61 -23.03
CA ASP A 81 -13.79 20.26 -21.74
C ASP A 81 -15.29 20.45 -21.50
N VAL A 82 -15.86 19.73 -20.52
CA VAL A 82 -17.18 20.06 -20.01
C VAL A 82 -17.02 21.31 -19.17
N MET A 83 -17.07 22.48 -19.84
CA MET A 83 -17.15 23.78 -19.20
C MET A 83 -18.50 23.87 -18.47
N ILE A 84 -18.50 23.65 -17.16
CA ILE A 84 -19.64 24.06 -16.33
C ILE A 84 -19.53 25.58 -16.19
N VAL A 85 -20.28 26.32 -17.00
CA VAL A 85 -20.41 27.77 -16.84
C VAL A 85 -21.20 28.03 -15.56
N GLY A 86 -20.50 28.17 -14.44
CA GLY A 86 -21.04 28.84 -13.26
C GLY A 86 -20.97 30.35 -13.46
N GLU A 87 -22.07 31.05 -13.21
CA GLU A 87 -22.08 32.51 -13.03
C GLU A 87 -21.33 32.86 -11.74
N ASP A 88 -20.01 32.74 -11.74
CA ASP A 88 -19.05 33.48 -10.92
C ASP A 88 -17.66 32.91 -11.22
N GLY A 89 -16.80 33.75 -11.82
CA GLY A 89 -15.59 33.36 -12.53
C GLY A 89 -14.44 32.88 -11.63
N GLU A 90 -14.53 31.65 -11.14
CA GLU A 90 -13.39 30.87 -10.68
C GLU A 90 -13.33 29.56 -11.50
N ASP A 91 -12.44 29.54 -12.51
CA ASP A 91 -12.09 28.35 -13.30
C ASP A 91 -11.41 27.30 -12.39
N GLU A 92 -12.18 26.57 -11.58
CA GLU A 92 -11.69 25.36 -10.92
C GLU A 92 -11.69 24.20 -11.92
N SER A 93 -10.54 23.93 -12.54
CA SER A 93 -10.38 22.70 -13.33
C SER A 93 -10.63 21.50 -12.41
N ALA A 94 -11.61 20.65 -12.74
CA ALA A 94 -11.84 19.42 -12.01
C ALA A 94 -10.53 18.60 -11.95
N PRO A 95 -10.14 18.05 -10.78
CA PRO A 95 -8.89 17.31 -10.66
C PRO A 95 -8.90 16.12 -11.61
N ARG A 96 -7.94 16.08 -12.55
CA ARG A 96 -7.72 14.95 -13.45
C ARG A 96 -7.38 13.72 -12.62
N VAL A 97 -8.31 12.78 -12.56
CA VAL A 97 -8.11 11.50 -11.89
C VAL A 97 -7.25 10.63 -12.81
N GLY A 98 -5.94 10.55 -12.53
CA GLY A 98 -4.97 9.83 -13.35
C GLY A 98 -4.96 8.31 -13.11
N THR A 99 -4.32 7.57 -14.01
CA THR A 99 -4.23 6.11 -13.98
C THR A 99 -3.15 5.61 -13.00
N MET A 100 -3.45 4.57 -12.22
CA MET A 100 -2.48 3.92 -11.31
C MET A 100 -2.10 2.53 -11.83
N HIS A 101 -0.81 2.20 -11.82
CA HIS A 101 -0.31 0.89 -12.23
C HIS A 101 0.18 0.08 -11.04
N THR A 102 -0.20 -1.20 -10.98
CA THR A 102 0.32 -2.14 -10.00
C THR A 102 1.77 -2.47 -10.33
N VAL A 103 2.68 -2.12 -9.41
CA VAL A 103 4.11 -2.46 -9.50
C VAL A 103 4.38 -3.83 -8.90
N THR A 104 3.78 -4.12 -7.75
CA THR A 104 3.93 -5.41 -7.08
C THR A 104 2.79 -5.64 -6.09
N GLU A 105 2.55 -6.92 -5.78
CA GLU A 105 1.62 -7.36 -4.75
C GLU A 105 2.39 -7.97 -3.58
N PHE A 106 1.83 -7.91 -2.37
CA PHE A 106 2.41 -8.52 -1.19
C PHE A 106 1.32 -9.08 -0.26
N ASP A 107 1.67 -10.12 0.47
CA ASP A 107 0.84 -10.79 1.48
C ASP A 107 1.32 -10.52 2.91
N LYS A 108 2.52 -9.96 3.05
CA LYS A 108 3.15 -9.65 4.33
C LYS A 108 4.02 -8.42 4.22
N MET A 109 4.19 -7.75 5.34
CA MET A 109 5.16 -6.67 5.51
C MET A 109 6.06 -6.96 6.71
N VAL A 110 7.26 -6.38 6.69
CA VAL A 110 8.18 -6.43 7.83
C VAL A 110 8.29 -5.04 8.42
N VAL A 111 7.89 -4.91 9.68
CA VAL A 111 8.04 -3.68 10.48
C VAL A 111 9.33 -3.78 11.26
N TRP A 112 10.19 -2.78 11.10
CA TRP A 112 11.51 -2.74 11.71
C TRP A 112 11.55 -1.74 12.85
N SER A 113 12.19 -2.11 13.95
CA SER A 113 12.33 -1.27 15.14
C SER A 113 13.79 -1.25 15.61
N HIS A 114 14.17 -0.17 16.29
CA HIS A 114 15.51 -0.05 16.89
C HIS A 114 15.57 -0.91 18.16
N ASP A 115 16.64 -1.71 18.28
CA ASP A 115 17.07 -2.45 19.48
C ASP A 115 16.11 -3.48 20.11
N ALA A 116 14.80 -3.42 19.87
CA ALA A 116 13.80 -4.33 20.41
C ALA A 116 12.78 -4.76 19.33
N LEU A 117 12.22 -5.95 19.49
CA LEU A 117 11.14 -6.43 18.65
C LEU A 117 9.85 -5.69 19.05
N ALA A 118 9.28 -4.93 18.12
CA ALA A 118 7.98 -4.31 18.35
C ALA A 118 6.84 -5.34 18.30
N ASP A 119 5.74 -4.99 18.94
CA ASP A 119 4.48 -5.72 18.92
C ASP A 119 3.30 -4.77 18.62
N ALA A 120 2.09 -5.30 18.48
CA ALA A 120 0.91 -4.47 18.21
C ALA A 120 0.59 -3.50 19.37
N SER A 121 1.09 -3.75 20.59
CA SER A 121 0.91 -2.83 21.73
C SER A 121 1.78 -1.57 21.63
N SER A 122 2.88 -1.63 20.88
CA SER A 122 3.89 -0.58 20.79
C SER A 122 4.01 0.06 19.40
N ASP A 123 3.66 -0.66 18.33
CA ASP A 123 3.81 -0.17 16.96
C ASP A 123 2.46 -0.04 16.21
N PRO A 124 2.18 1.13 15.60
CA PRO A 124 0.91 1.41 14.96
C PRO A 124 0.70 0.63 13.65
N TYR A 125 1.77 0.27 12.92
CA TYR A 125 1.65 -0.50 11.69
C TYR A 125 1.29 -1.95 11.99
N LEU A 126 1.93 -2.54 13.01
CA LEU A 126 1.59 -3.86 13.50
C LEU A 126 0.15 -3.90 14.02
N ARG A 127 -0.25 -2.92 14.83
CA ARG A 127 -1.63 -2.80 15.31
C ARG A 127 -2.63 -2.66 14.18
N GLY A 128 -2.29 -1.86 13.17
CA GLY A 128 -3.14 -1.68 11.99
C GLY A 128 -3.43 -3.00 11.27
N VAL A 129 -2.40 -3.80 11.03
CA VAL A 129 -2.55 -5.06 10.30
C VAL A 129 -3.10 -6.19 11.18
N GLU A 130 -2.61 -6.31 12.42
CA GLU A 130 -2.98 -7.42 13.31
C GLU A 130 -4.36 -7.22 13.96
N GLU A 131 -4.78 -5.99 14.23
CA GLU A 131 -6.03 -5.72 14.97
C GLU A 131 -7.05 -4.95 14.14
N TRP A 132 -6.65 -3.79 13.59
CA TRP A 132 -7.61 -2.87 12.97
C TRP A 132 -8.33 -3.47 11.76
N LEU A 133 -7.62 -4.19 10.89
CA LEU A 133 -8.25 -4.84 9.73
C LEU A 133 -9.36 -5.81 10.14
N GLN A 134 -9.17 -6.56 11.22
CA GLN A 134 -10.18 -7.51 11.72
C GLN A 134 -11.38 -6.80 12.33
N VAL A 135 -11.13 -5.72 13.06
CA VAL A 135 -12.19 -4.89 13.65
C VAL A 135 -13.02 -4.22 12.55
N ALA A 136 -12.36 -3.66 11.53
CA ALA A 136 -13.04 -3.04 10.39
C ALA A 136 -13.91 -4.06 9.63
N ASP A 137 -13.37 -5.26 9.37
CA ASP A 137 -14.12 -6.35 8.74
C ASP A 137 -15.37 -6.72 9.56
N SER A 138 -15.23 -6.83 10.89
CA SER A 138 -16.34 -7.16 11.80
C SER A 138 -17.41 -6.06 11.88
N ILE A 139 -17.03 -4.78 11.80
CA ILE A 139 -17.99 -3.66 11.82
C ILE A 139 -18.78 -3.60 10.51
N HIS A 140 -18.13 -3.94 9.40
CA HIS A 140 -18.70 -3.83 8.06
C HIS A 140 -19.22 -5.16 7.48
N SER A 141 -19.16 -6.25 8.25
CA SER A 141 -19.80 -7.52 7.88
C SER A 141 -21.32 -7.40 8.11
N TYR A 142 -22.08 -7.26 7.03
CA TYR A 142 -23.53 -7.33 7.09
C TYR A 142 -23.98 -8.80 7.05
N SER A 143 -24.86 -9.19 7.97
CA SER A 143 -25.54 -10.48 7.90
C SER A 143 -26.35 -10.54 6.60
N THR A 144 -25.99 -11.45 5.70
CA THR A 144 -26.90 -11.85 4.63
C THR A 144 -28.03 -12.62 5.27
N GLU A 145 -29.22 -12.01 5.39
CA GLU A 145 -30.44 -12.74 5.72
C GLU A 145 -30.71 -13.71 4.57
N ASP A 146 -30.18 -14.93 4.67
CA ASP A 146 -30.61 -16.04 3.83
C ASP A 146 -32.06 -16.34 4.17
N GLY A 147 -32.95 -15.90 3.28
CA GLY A 147 -34.36 -16.24 3.28
C GLY A 147 -34.54 -17.75 3.16
N GLN A 148 -34.64 -18.46 4.28
CA GLN A 148 -35.33 -19.74 4.35
C GLN A 148 -36.68 -19.55 5.01
N ASN A 149 -37.58 -18.94 4.24
CA ASN A 149 -39.01 -19.10 4.42
C ASN A 149 -39.50 -20.02 3.29
N THR A 150 -39.27 -21.33 3.42
CA THR A 150 -39.99 -22.34 2.64
C THR A 150 -40.55 -23.38 3.60
N LYS A 151 -41.80 -23.11 3.95
CA LYS A 151 -42.91 -24.00 4.33
C LYS A 151 -42.65 -25.50 4.34
#